data_AF-A0A6G4P752-F1
#
_entry.id   AF-A0A6G4P752-F1
#
_cell.length_a   1.000
_cell.length_b   1.000
_cell.length_c   1.000
_cell.angle_alpha   90.00
_cell.angle_beta   90.00
_cell.angle_gamma   90.00
#
_symmetry.space_group_name_H-M   'P 1'
#
loop_
_entity.id
_entity.type
_entity.pdbx_description
1 polymer ?
#
loop_
_entity_poly.entity_id
_entity_poly.type
_entity_poly.pdbx_seq_one_letter_code
_entity_poly.pdbx_strand_id
1 'polypeptide(L)'
;ALYMLKVQKTKNGIPYVAGIGAGIEDTDGQPLSNILLLADRIAMINPEDGNTTPLFVAQGNQLFMNDVFLKRLFAVSITSSGNPPTFSLTPEGRLTARNADISGNVNANSGTLNNVTINENCQIKGKLSANQIEGDIVKTVSKSFPRTNSYASGTITVRISDDQKFDRQVMIPPVLFRGGKHENFNSNNQQSYWYSTCRLRVTRNGQ
;
A
#
# COMPACT_ATOMS: atom_id res chain seq x y z
N ALA A 1 37.55 34.68 23.84
CA ALA A 1 37.20 34.54 25.27
C ALA A 1 37.53 33.11 25.72
N LEU A 2 37.99 32.92 26.96
CA LEU A 2 38.47 31.64 27.52
C LEU A 2 37.63 31.30 28.76
N TYR A 3 37.13 30.07 28.90
CA TYR A 3 36.37 29.69 30.11
C TYR A 3 36.79 28.30 30.65
N MET A 4 36.78 28.18 31.99
CA MET A 4 37.48 27.17 32.82
C MET A 4 36.55 26.15 33.49
N LEU A 5 37.05 24.92 33.67
CA LEU A 5 36.43 23.91 34.53
C LEU A 5 36.77 24.13 36.02
N LYS A 6 35.75 24.40 36.84
CA LYS A 6 35.85 24.54 38.30
C LYS A 6 35.73 23.18 38.99
N VAL A 7 36.33 23.03 40.17
CA VAL A 7 36.27 21.80 40.99
C VAL A 7 35.88 22.17 42.43
N GLN A 8 35.08 21.34 43.09
CA GLN A 8 34.69 21.46 44.50
C GLN A 8 34.91 20.12 45.23
N LYS A 9 34.55 19.98 46.51
CA LYS A 9 34.58 18.72 47.29
C LYS A 9 33.22 18.47 47.97
N THR A 10 32.79 17.21 48.10
CA THR A 10 31.59 16.77 48.83
C THR A 10 31.79 16.92 50.35
N LYS A 11 30.72 16.75 51.13
CA LYS A 11 30.72 16.80 52.62
C LYS A 11 31.73 15.85 53.28
N ASN A 12 32.14 14.79 52.58
CA ASN A 12 33.11 13.79 53.03
C ASN A 12 34.54 14.08 52.49
N GLY A 13 34.76 15.24 51.86
CA GLY A 13 36.05 15.62 51.26
C GLY A 13 36.26 15.14 49.83
N ILE A 14 35.24 14.57 49.16
CA ILE A 14 35.38 13.98 47.81
C ILE A 14 35.35 15.08 46.76
N PRO A 15 36.41 15.40 46.02
CA PRO A 15 36.33 16.40 44.96
C PRO A 15 35.29 16.04 43.87
N TYR A 16 34.41 16.98 43.47
CA TYR A 16 33.52 16.86 42.30
C TYR A 16 33.82 17.96 41.29
N VAL A 17 33.88 17.59 40.01
CA VAL A 17 34.05 18.53 38.89
C VAL A 17 32.76 19.31 38.72
N ALA A 18 32.93 20.63 38.71
CA ALA A 18 31.91 21.66 38.86
C ALA A 18 31.93 22.65 37.68
N GLY A 19 32.44 22.22 36.52
CA GLY A 19 32.92 23.16 35.52
C GLY A 19 32.50 22.89 34.08
N ILE A 20 32.39 24.00 33.35
CA ILE A 20 32.00 24.10 31.95
C ILE A 20 33.05 24.99 31.28
N GLY A 21 33.69 24.49 30.22
CA GLY A 21 34.59 25.28 29.38
C GLY A 21 33.79 25.84 28.22
N ALA A 22 33.86 27.13 28.02
CA ALA A 22 33.34 27.84 26.86
C ALA A 22 34.54 28.49 26.16
N GLY A 23 34.41 28.81 24.88
CA GLY A 23 35.52 29.39 24.13
C GLY A 23 35.08 29.78 22.73
N ILE A 24 35.94 30.52 22.04
CA ILE A 24 35.77 30.82 20.61
C ILE A 24 36.94 30.16 19.89
N GLU A 25 36.62 29.27 18.96
CA GLU A 25 37.57 28.73 17.98
C GLU A 25 37.43 29.52 16.68
N ASP A 26 38.55 29.96 16.12
CA ASP A 26 38.59 30.60 14.81
C ASP A 26 38.99 29.54 13.79
N THR A 27 38.03 29.11 12.96
CA THR A 27 38.28 28.19 11.84
C THR A 27 37.88 28.90 10.56
N ASP A 28 38.84 29.11 9.65
CA ASP A 28 38.63 29.79 8.36
C ASP A 28 37.92 31.16 8.45
N GLY A 29 38.23 31.95 9.49
CA GLY A 29 37.69 33.31 9.66
C GLY A 29 36.24 33.36 10.13
N GLN A 30 35.67 32.23 10.58
CA GLN A 30 34.37 32.19 11.25
C GLN A 30 34.56 31.90 12.74
N PRO A 31 34.18 32.82 13.65
CA PRO A 31 34.24 32.57 15.08
C PRO A 31 33.16 31.57 15.51
N LEU A 32 33.59 30.37 15.92
CA LEU A 32 32.73 29.31 16.44
C LEU A 32 32.78 29.30 17.97
N SER A 33 31.63 29.52 18.62
CA SER A 33 31.54 29.43 20.08
C SER A 33 31.17 28.02 20.51
N ASN A 34 31.97 27.41 21.39
CA ASN A 34 31.78 26.03 21.85
C ASN A 34 31.60 25.98 23.38
N ILE A 35 30.84 24.99 23.85
CA ILE A 35 30.73 24.62 25.28
C ILE A 35 31.11 23.15 25.43
N LEU A 36 32.14 22.86 26.22
CA LEU A 36 32.64 21.52 26.52
C LEU A 36 32.28 21.14 27.95
N LEU A 37 31.63 19.99 28.11
CA LEU A 37 31.14 19.44 29.38
C LEU A 37 31.79 18.09 29.64
N LEU A 38 32.49 17.96 30.77
CA LEU A 38 33.04 16.69 31.25
C LEU A 38 32.25 16.28 32.51
N ALA A 39 31.29 15.38 32.34
CA ALA A 39 30.45 14.88 33.43
C ALA A 39 29.90 13.47 33.13
N ASP A 40 29.67 12.67 34.16
CA ASP A 40 29.05 11.33 34.03
C ASP A 40 27.57 11.40 33.60
N ARG A 41 26.91 12.50 33.95
CA ARG A 41 25.50 12.77 33.64
C ARG A 41 25.30 14.26 33.42
N ILE A 42 24.75 14.63 32.27
CA ILE A 42 24.30 15.99 31.98
C ILE A 42 22.79 15.94 31.85
N ALA A 43 22.07 16.76 32.61
CA ALA A 43 20.62 16.83 32.53
C ALA A 43 20.17 18.29 32.49
N MET A 44 19.27 18.62 31.56
CA MET A 44 18.59 19.91 31.55
C MET A 44 17.24 19.74 32.24
N ILE A 45 17.06 20.40 33.38
CA ILE A 45 15.83 20.32 34.19
C ILE A 45 15.12 21.67 34.16
N ASN A 46 13.78 21.66 34.06
CA ASN A 46 12.98 22.85 34.31
C ASN A 46 12.45 22.80 35.75
N PRO A 47 12.93 23.65 36.66
CA PRO A 47 12.48 23.63 38.05
C PRO A 47 11.06 24.22 38.26
N GLU A 48 10.52 24.97 37.30
CA GLU A 48 9.24 25.69 37.48
C GLU A 48 8.02 24.76 37.49
N ASP A 49 8.08 23.60 36.85
CA ASP A 49 6.90 22.76 36.61
C ASP A 49 6.60 21.75 37.73
N GLY A 50 7.40 21.71 38.81
CA GLY A 50 7.31 20.63 39.82
C GLY A 50 7.56 19.22 39.27
N ASN A 51 7.87 19.13 37.98
CA ASN A 51 8.07 17.90 37.21
C ASN A 51 9.55 17.52 37.30
N THR A 52 9.84 16.39 37.93
CA THR A 52 11.23 15.92 38.15
C THR A 52 11.89 15.32 36.90
N THR A 53 11.17 15.30 35.77
CA THR A 53 11.63 14.68 34.53
C THR A 53 12.48 15.68 33.75
N PRO A 54 13.78 15.41 33.53
CA PRO A 54 14.63 16.31 32.75
C PRO A 54 14.18 16.39 31.28
N LEU A 55 14.35 17.56 30.66
CA LEU A 55 14.11 17.79 29.23
C LEU A 55 14.99 16.87 28.37
N PHE A 56 16.27 16.76 28.73
CA PHE A 56 17.15 15.71 28.23
C PHE A 56 18.14 15.25 29.30
N VAL A 57 18.62 14.03 29.15
CA VAL A 57 19.72 13.46 29.94
C VAL A 57 20.73 12.80 28.99
N ALA A 58 21.97 13.25 29.02
CA ALA A 58 23.10 12.54 28.42
C ALA A 58 23.81 11.73 29.51
N GLN A 59 23.79 10.41 29.40
CA GLN A 59 24.43 9.49 30.34
C GLN A 59 24.71 8.15 29.65
N GLY A 60 25.86 7.53 29.94
CA GLY A 60 26.14 6.16 29.48
C GLY A 60 26.12 6.02 27.96
N ASN A 61 26.64 7.02 27.23
CA ASN A 61 26.65 7.06 25.76
C ASN A 61 25.24 7.10 25.11
N GLN A 62 24.21 7.45 25.87
CA GLN A 62 22.83 7.61 25.42
C GLN A 62 22.34 9.03 25.73
N LEU A 63 21.45 9.53 24.87
CA LEU A 63 20.70 10.76 25.08
C LEU A 63 19.23 10.40 25.22
N PHE A 64 18.68 10.62 26.42
CA PHE A 64 17.26 10.48 26.70
C PHE A 64 16.59 11.84 26.54
N MET A 65 15.47 11.90 25.84
CA MET A 65 14.69 13.12 25.65
C MET A 65 13.22 12.80 25.88
N ASN A 66 12.49 13.70 26.52
CA ASN A 66 11.07 13.48 26.80
C ASN A 66 10.23 13.80 25.55
N ASP A 67 10.17 15.08 25.17
CA ASP A 67 9.50 15.56 23.97
C ASP A 67 10.50 16.34 23.11
N VAL A 68 10.54 16.04 21.80
CA VAL A 68 11.48 16.68 20.87
C VAL A 68 10.76 17.19 19.63
N PHE A 69 10.94 18.47 19.33
CA PHE A 69 10.56 19.07 18.06
C PHE A 69 11.82 19.32 17.21
N LEU A 70 11.95 18.62 16.08
CA LEU A 70 13.09 18.74 15.17
C LEU A 70 12.65 19.31 13.82
N LYS A 71 13.45 20.23 13.26
CA LYS A 71 13.28 20.63 11.86
C LYS A 71 13.73 19.52 10.89
N ARG A 72 14.85 18.86 11.19
CA ARG A 72 15.45 17.76 10.41
C ARG A 72 16.23 16.83 11.34
N LEU A 73 16.19 15.52 11.08
CA LEU A 73 17.01 14.50 11.73
C LEU A 73 18.00 13.93 10.71
N PHE A 74 19.29 13.98 11.00
CA PHE A 74 20.34 13.32 10.22
C PHE A 74 20.90 12.17 11.05
N ALA A 75 20.67 10.93 10.62
CA ALA A 75 21.10 9.74 11.33
C ALA A 75 21.56 8.67 10.34
N VAL A 76 22.62 7.94 10.68
CA VAL A 76 23.13 6.80 9.90
C VAL A 76 22.17 5.61 9.98
N SER A 77 21.48 5.45 11.12
CA SER A 77 20.42 4.47 11.30
C SER A 77 19.43 4.95 12.36
N ILE A 78 18.20 4.43 12.31
CA ILE A 78 17.16 4.64 13.32
C ILE A 78 16.56 3.29 13.64
N THR A 79 16.52 2.87 14.90
CA THR A 79 15.99 1.56 15.31
C THR A 79 15.11 1.71 16.54
N SER A 80 13.89 1.19 16.49
CA SER A 80 13.00 1.10 17.65
C SER A 80 13.54 0.09 18.67
N SER A 81 13.26 0.29 19.96
CA SER A 81 13.76 -0.56 21.06
C SER A 81 13.20 -1.99 21.13
N GLY A 82 12.19 -2.33 20.32
CA GLY A 82 11.63 -3.68 20.28
C GLY A 82 12.63 -4.73 19.78
N ASN A 83 12.49 -5.98 20.22
CA ASN A 83 13.27 -7.11 19.72
C ASN A 83 12.37 -8.24 19.20
N PRO A 84 12.31 -8.48 17.88
CA PRO A 84 12.93 -7.69 16.81
C PRO A 84 12.32 -6.27 16.67
N PRO A 85 13.04 -5.30 16.07
CA PRO A 85 12.55 -3.93 15.91
C PRO A 85 11.21 -3.86 15.16
N THR A 86 10.31 -3.01 15.65
CA THR A 86 9.03 -2.70 14.97
C THR A 86 9.22 -1.70 13.83
N PHE A 87 10.23 -0.83 13.97
CA PHE A 87 10.67 0.14 12.98
C PHE A 87 12.20 0.17 12.89
N SER A 88 12.76 0.15 11.69
CA SER A 88 14.19 0.39 11.47
C SER A 88 14.49 1.03 10.12
N LEU A 89 15.41 2.00 10.10
CA LEU A 89 16.07 2.53 8.92
C LEU A 89 17.57 2.18 9.02
N THR A 90 18.06 1.37 8.09
CA THR A 90 19.47 0.96 8.05
C THR A 90 20.32 1.91 7.18
N PRO A 91 21.66 1.88 7.32
CA PRO A 91 22.55 2.74 6.54
C PRO A 91 22.44 2.54 5.02
N GLU A 92 22.12 1.33 4.57
CA GLU A 92 21.88 1.01 3.16
C GLU A 92 20.50 1.47 2.65
N GLY A 93 19.72 2.18 3.48
CA GLY A 93 18.43 2.76 3.11
C GLY A 93 17.24 1.80 3.23
N ARG A 94 17.42 0.63 3.87
CA ARG A 94 16.30 -0.30 4.08
C ARG A 94 15.41 0.20 5.21
N LEU A 95 14.17 0.52 4.86
CA LEU A 95 13.09 0.77 5.81
C LEU A 95 12.35 -0.54 6.12
N THR A 96 12.21 -0.87 7.41
CA THR A 96 11.36 -1.97 7.88
C THR A 96 10.34 -1.41 8.86
N ALA A 97 9.05 -1.71 8.66
CA ALA A 97 7.97 -1.34 9.56
C ALA A 97 6.95 -2.50 9.63
N ARG A 98 6.59 -2.93 10.85
CA ARG A 98 5.70 -4.10 11.05
C ARG A 98 4.21 -3.77 11.02
N ASN A 99 3.84 -2.59 11.52
CA ASN A 99 2.46 -2.13 11.64
C ASN A 99 2.35 -0.72 11.05
N ALA A 100 2.72 -0.57 9.78
CA ALA A 100 2.66 0.71 9.09
C ALA A 100 1.23 1.04 8.67
N ASP A 101 0.73 2.21 9.06
CA ASP A 101 -0.49 2.81 8.53
C ASP A 101 -0.08 4.02 7.66
N ILE A 102 -0.36 3.94 6.36
CA ILE A 102 0.05 4.94 5.36
C ILE A 102 -1.22 5.48 4.70
N SER A 103 -1.61 6.69 5.08
CA SER A 103 -2.76 7.41 4.51
C SER A 103 -2.43 8.18 3.23
N GLY A 104 -1.13 8.29 2.89
CA GLY A 104 -0.62 9.01 1.73
C GLY A 104 -0.39 8.12 0.51
N ASN A 105 0.33 8.68 -0.47
CA ASN A 105 0.75 7.97 -1.67
C ASN A 105 2.02 7.14 -1.40
N VAL A 106 2.04 5.90 -1.88
CA VAL A 106 3.24 5.07 -1.96
C VAL A 106 3.64 4.92 -3.43
N ASN A 107 4.80 5.45 -3.81
CA ASN A 107 5.37 5.28 -5.14
C ASN A 107 6.49 4.23 -5.09
N ALA A 108 6.34 3.14 -5.85
CA ALA A 108 7.30 2.06 -5.91
C ALA A 108 7.52 1.62 -7.37
N ASN A 109 8.79 1.47 -7.76
CA ASN A 109 9.16 0.99 -9.10
C ASN A 109 9.13 -0.55 -9.20
N SER A 110 9.22 -1.22 -8.05
CA SER A 110 9.17 -2.68 -7.92
C SER A 110 8.81 -3.06 -6.49
N GLY A 111 8.37 -4.29 -6.29
CA GLY A 111 8.03 -4.81 -4.97
C GLY A 111 7.27 -6.12 -5.06
N THR A 112 7.03 -6.72 -3.89
CA THR A 112 6.12 -7.86 -3.75
C THR A 112 5.17 -7.57 -2.59
N LEU A 113 3.94 -8.03 -2.74
CA LEU A 113 2.87 -7.84 -1.78
C LEU A 113 2.27 -9.21 -1.49
N ASN A 114 2.12 -9.56 -0.21
CA ASN A 114 1.56 -10.83 0.23
C ASN A 114 0.33 -10.54 1.08
N ASN A 115 -0.74 -11.31 0.89
CA ASN A 115 -1.98 -11.20 1.67
C ASN A 115 -2.57 -9.78 1.70
N VAL A 116 -2.56 -9.10 0.55
CA VAL A 116 -3.11 -7.75 0.44
C VAL A 116 -4.59 -7.79 0.12
N THR A 117 -5.37 -7.02 0.89
CA THR A 117 -6.76 -6.71 0.58
C THR A 117 -6.84 -5.29 0.02
N ILE A 118 -7.53 -5.13 -1.11
CA ILE A 118 -7.85 -3.81 -1.68
C ILE A 118 -9.33 -3.59 -1.43
N ASN A 119 -9.64 -2.69 -0.48
CA ASN A 119 -11.03 -2.45 -0.04
C ASN A 119 -11.87 -1.72 -1.09
N GLU A 120 -11.24 -0.92 -1.95
CA GLU A 120 -11.90 -0.13 -2.97
C GLU A 120 -11.40 -0.51 -4.37
N ASN A 121 -10.97 0.47 -5.16
CA ASN A 121 -10.64 0.29 -6.55
C ASN A 121 -9.14 0.03 -6.75
N CYS A 122 -8.81 -0.89 -7.66
CA CYS A 122 -7.46 -1.10 -8.16
C CYS A 122 -7.42 -0.78 -9.67
N GLN A 123 -6.47 0.07 -10.10
CA GLN A 123 -6.24 0.34 -11.52
C GLN A 123 -4.88 -0.20 -11.96
N ILE A 124 -4.89 -1.18 -12.86
CA ILE A 124 -3.68 -1.75 -13.46
C ILE A 124 -3.59 -1.22 -14.90
N LYS A 125 -2.67 -0.27 -15.13
CA LYS A 125 -2.42 0.28 -16.48
C LYS A 125 -1.56 -0.64 -17.34
N GLY A 126 -0.85 -1.58 -16.73
CA GLY A 126 0.00 -2.57 -17.38
C GLY A 126 -0.70 -3.94 -17.54
N LYS A 127 0.10 -5.00 -17.56
CA LYS A 127 -0.39 -6.39 -17.62
C LYS A 127 -0.63 -6.93 -16.21
N LEU A 128 -1.81 -7.50 -15.97
CA LEU A 128 -2.09 -8.38 -14.83
C LEU A 128 -1.83 -9.84 -15.25
N SER A 129 -0.93 -10.52 -14.54
CA SER A 129 -0.71 -11.96 -14.66
C SER A 129 -1.17 -12.63 -13.38
N ALA A 130 -2.05 -13.63 -13.50
CA ALA A 130 -2.58 -14.37 -12.36
C ALA A 130 -2.65 -15.86 -12.70
N ASN A 131 -2.19 -16.70 -11.76
CA ASN A 131 -2.26 -18.15 -11.91
C ASN A 131 -3.64 -18.69 -11.53
N GLN A 132 -4.26 -18.11 -10.51
CA GLN A 132 -5.60 -18.44 -10.03
C GLN A 132 -6.32 -17.15 -9.67
N ILE A 133 -7.61 -17.09 -10.04
CA ILE A 133 -8.51 -16.02 -9.66
C ILE A 133 -9.76 -16.70 -9.11
N GLU A 134 -10.10 -16.41 -7.86
CA GLU A 134 -11.32 -16.87 -7.23
C GLU A 134 -12.36 -15.75 -7.29
N GLY A 135 -13.43 -15.98 -8.05
CA GLY A 135 -14.50 -15.00 -8.28
C GLY A 135 -14.73 -14.67 -9.76
N ASP A 136 -15.71 -13.80 -10.01
CA ASP A 136 -16.13 -13.43 -11.36
C ASP A 136 -15.21 -12.36 -11.97
N ILE A 137 -14.59 -12.67 -13.09
CA ILE A 137 -13.88 -11.69 -13.94
C ILE A 137 -14.83 -11.10 -14.99
N VAL A 138 -15.82 -11.90 -15.40
CA VAL A 138 -16.78 -11.59 -16.45
C VAL A 138 -18.18 -11.85 -15.91
N LYS A 139 -19.11 -10.93 -16.21
CA LYS A 139 -20.54 -11.16 -15.97
C LYS A 139 -21.14 -11.93 -17.13
N THR A 140 -21.45 -13.19 -16.92
CA THR A 140 -22.09 -14.03 -17.92
C THR A 140 -23.61 -14.00 -17.76
N VAL A 141 -24.33 -13.78 -18.85
CA VAL A 141 -25.80 -13.92 -18.89
C VAL A 141 -26.15 -15.04 -19.86
N SER A 142 -26.87 -16.06 -19.37
CA SER A 142 -27.38 -17.17 -20.19
C SER A 142 -28.90 -17.16 -20.22
N LYS A 143 -29.49 -17.31 -21.40
CA LYS A 143 -30.95 -17.48 -21.60
C LYS A 143 -31.20 -18.55 -22.65
N SER A 144 -32.13 -19.47 -22.36
CA SER A 144 -32.59 -20.44 -23.35
C SER A 144 -33.50 -19.79 -24.39
N PHE A 145 -33.39 -20.21 -25.65
CA PHE A 145 -34.35 -19.80 -26.68
C PHE A 145 -35.76 -20.27 -26.32
N PRO A 146 -36.80 -19.45 -26.55
CA PRO A 146 -38.17 -19.91 -26.43
C PRO A 146 -38.39 -21.12 -27.32
N ARG A 147 -39.24 -22.05 -26.89
CA ARG A 147 -39.57 -23.25 -27.67
C ARG A 147 -41.04 -23.24 -28.04
N THR A 148 -41.34 -23.60 -29.27
CA THR A 148 -42.71 -23.88 -29.74
C THR A 148 -42.77 -25.37 -30.04
N ASN A 149 -43.50 -26.12 -29.21
CA ASN A 149 -43.51 -27.58 -29.22
C ASN A 149 -42.07 -28.15 -29.11
N SER A 150 -41.60 -28.86 -30.12
CA SER A 150 -40.29 -29.52 -30.14
C SER A 150 -39.13 -28.63 -30.59
N TYR A 151 -39.38 -27.42 -31.11
CA TYR A 151 -38.37 -26.59 -31.78
C TYR A 151 -38.07 -25.30 -31.01
N ALA A 152 -36.80 -24.91 -30.95
CA ALA A 152 -36.41 -23.59 -30.46
C ALA A 152 -36.84 -22.53 -31.50
N SER A 153 -37.74 -21.64 -31.13
CA SER A 153 -38.28 -20.60 -31.98
C SER A 153 -38.71 -19.40 -31.14
N GLY A 154 -38.24 -18.21 -31.51
CA GLY A 154 -38.57 -16.95 -30.84
C GLY A 154 -37.38 -16.01 -30.71
N THR A 155 -37.63 -14.85 -30.11
CA THR A 155 -36.62 -13.81 -29.88
C THR A 155 -36.25 -13.75 -28.41
N ILE A 156 -34.96 -13.72 -28.10
CA ILE A 156 -34.46 -13.38 -26.76
C ILE A 156 -33.89 -11.97 -26.80
N THR A 157 -34.35 -11.12 -25.88
CA THR A 157 -33.66 -9.87 -25.57
C THR A 157 -32.83 -10.04 -24.30
N VAL A 158 -31.52 -9.81 -24.42
CA VAL A 158 -30.59 -9.71 -23.29
C VAL A 158 -30.29 -8.23 -23.08
N ARG A 159 -30.66 -7.71 -21.91
CA ARG A 159 -30.27 -6.36 -21.50
C ARG A 159 -28.99 -6.46 -20.69
N ILE A 160 -27.92 -5.87 -21.20
CA ILE A 160 -26.65 -5.71 -20.50
C ILE A 160 -26.63 -4.28 -19.99
N SER A 161 -26.69 -4.10 -18.67
CA SER A 161 -26.46 -2.79 -18.05
C SER A 161 -24.95 -2.56 -17.97
N ASP A 162 -24.50 -1.44 -18.51
CA ASP A 162 -23.10 -1.02 -18.37
C ASP A 162 -22.98 -0.12 -17.14
N ASP A 163 -22.39 -0.67 -16.09
CA ASP A 163 -22.15 0.02 -14.82
C ASP A 163 -20.68 0.44 -14.64
N GLN A 164 -19.85 0.25 -15.67
CA GLN A 164 -18.41 0.54 -15.62
C GLN A 164 -18.03 1.69 -16.56
N LYS A 165 -16.95 2.40 -16.22
CA LYS A 165 -16.45 3.57 -16.98
C LYS A 165 -15.56 3.20 -18.18
N PHE A 166 -15.35 1.92 -18.47
CA PHE A 166 -14.49 1.46 -19.56
C PHE A 166 -15.28 0.66 -20.59
N ASP A 167 -14.83 0.69 -21.86
CA ASP A 167 -15.48 -0.02 -22.95
C ASP A 167 -15.55 -1.52 -22.68
N ARG A 168 -16.76 -2.07 -22.65
CA ARG A 168 -16.99 -3.51 -22.51
C ARG A 168 -17.19 -4.14 -23.88
N GLN A 169 -16.53 -5.28 -24.11
CA GLN A 169 -16.86 -6.13 -25.24
C GLN A 169 -17.96 -7.11 -24.85
N VAL A 170 -19.05 -7.12 -25.62
CA VAL A 170 -20.08 -8.15 -25.53
C VAL A 170 -19.65 -9.31 -26.43
N MET A 171 -19.23 -10.41 -25.82
CA MET A 171 -18.92 -11.64 -26.53
C MET A 171 -20.16 -12.53 -26.57
N ILE A 172 -20.69 -12.76 -27.78
CA ILE A 172 -21.74 -13.75 -28.01
C ILE A 172 -21.05 -14.98 -28.60
N PRO A 173 -20.84 -16.05 -27.83
CA PRO A 173 -20.26 -17.27 -28.37
C PRO A 173 -21.19 -17.86 -29.43
N PRO A 174 -20.66 -18.64 -30.39
CA PRO A 174 -21.47 -19.30 -31.41
C PRO A 174 -22.56 -20.16 -30.77
N VAL A 175 -23.80 -20.00 -31.24
CA VAL A 175 -24.94 -20.82 -30.82
C VAL A 175 -24.89 -22.13 -31.60
N LEU A 176 -24.55 -23.21 -30.90
CA LEU A 176 -24.63 -24.57 -31.43
C LEU A 176 -26.07 -25.06 -31.30
N PHE A 177 -26.71 -25.44 -32.42
CA PHE A 177 -28.00 -26.11 -32.42
C PHE A 177 -27.88 -27.45 -33.16
N ARG A 178 -28.66 -28.45 -32.72
CA ARG A 178 -28.78 -29.74 -33.40
C ARG A 178 -30.11 -29.75 -34.17
N GLY A 179 -30.04 -29.73 -35.50
CA GLY A 179 -31.20 -29.96 -36.35
C GLY A 179 -31.60 -31.44 -36.37
N GLY A 180 -32.90 -31.71 -36.37
CA GLY A 180 -33.46 -33.04 -36.63
C GLY A 180 -33.88 -33.14 -38.10
N LYS A 181 -33.49 -34.22 -38.76
CA LYS A 181 -33.90 -34.53 -40.13
C LYS A 181 -35.34 -35.06 -40.08
N HIS A 182 -36.29 -34.35 -40.67
CA HIS A 182 -37.69 -34.79 -40.79
C HIS A 182 -38.03 -35.09 -42.25
N GLU A 183 -38.70 -36.21 -42.49
CA GLU A 183 -39.19 -36.62 -43.81
C GLU A 183 -40.69 -36.34 -43.88
N ASN A 184 -41.12 -35.53 -44.85
CA ASN A 184 -42.54 -35.34 -45.17
C ASN A 184 -42.85 -36.08 -46.47
N PHE A 185 -43.82 -36.99 -46.42
CA PHE A 185 -44.39 -37.63 -47.59
C PHE A 185 -45.64 -36.85 -48.03
N ASN A 186 -45.58 -36.21 -49.20
CA ASN A 186 -46.81 -35.74 -49.86
C ASN A 186 -47.41 -36.92 -50.64
N SER A 187 -48.67 -37.25 -50.39
CA SER A 187 -49.36 -38.28 -51.17
C SER A 187 -49.56 -37.82 -52.61
N ASN A 188 -49.11 -38.68 -53.55
CA ASN A 188 -49.39 -38.68 -55.00
C ASN A 188 -48.63 -37.71 -55.93
N ASN A 189 -47.38 -37.33 -55.62
CA ASN A 189 -46.28 -37.23 -56.61
C ASN A 189 -44.98 -36.77 -55.92
N GLN A 190 -44.10 -37.74 -55.67
CA GLN A 190 -43.01 -37.69 -54.71
C GLN A 190 -41.87 -36.75 -55.12
N GLN A 191 -41.71 -35.66 -54.39
CA GLN A 191 -40.38 -35.18 -54.01
C GLN A 191 -40.32 -35.10 -52.48
N SER A 192 -39.51 -35.98 -51.88
CA SER A 192 -39.13 -35.88 -50.47
C SER A 192 -38.14 -34.74 -50.34
N TYR A 193 -38.51 -33.68 -49.62
CA TYR A 193 -37.61 -32.57 -49.38
C TYR A 193 -37.18 -32.56 -47.92
N TRP A 194 -35.87 -32.64 -47.74
CA TRP A 194 -35.20 -32.49 -46.47
C TRP A 194 -34.98 -31.00 -46.23
N TYR A 195 -35.50 -30.45 -45.13
CA TYR A 195 -35.18 -29.08 -44.75
C TYR A 195 -34.69 -29.02 -43.30
N SER A 196 -33.67 -28.19 -43.08
CA SER A 196 -33.19 -27.79 -41.76
C SER A 196 -32.67 -26.37 -41.90
N THR A 197 -33.45 -25.39 -41.46
CA THR A 197 -33.06 -23.98 -41.53
C THR A 197 -33.09 -23.40 -40.14
N CYS A 198 -31.93 -22.99 -39.64
CA CYS A 198 -31.82 -22.26 -38.40
C CYS A 198 -30.96 -21.04 -38.68
N ARG A 199 -31.46 -19.86 -38.31
CA ARG A 199 -30.77 -18.60 -38.53
C ARG A 199 -30.68 -17.88 -37.20
N LEU A 200 -29.46 -17.79 -36.65
CA LEU A 200 -29.18 -16.84 -35.59
C LEU A 200 -28.95 -15.47 -36.24
N ARG A 201 -29.81 -14.50 -35.93
CA ARG A 201 -29.58 -13.10 -36.27
C ARG A 201 -29.33 -12.36 -34.96
N VAL A 202 -28.10 -11.91 -34.76
CA VAL A 202 -27.77 -10.99 -33.66
C VAL A 202 -28.01 -9.58 -34.16
N THR A 203 -28.95 -8.88 -33.54
CA THR A 203 -29.24 -7.46 -33.81
C THR A 203 -28.90 -6.63 -32.58
N ARG A 204 -28.17 -5.53 -32.75
CA ARG A 204 -27.99 -4.54 -31.68
C ARG A 204 -29.24 -3.67 -31.67
N ASN A 205 -29.92 -3.52 -30.53
CA ASN A 205 -31.15 -2.73 -30.33
C ASN A 205 -31.48 -1.76 -31.49
N GLY A 206 -32.32 -2.19 -32.44
CA GLY A 206 -32.89 -1.34 -33.49
C GLY A 206 -32.27 -1.38 -34.89
N GLN A 207 -31.27 -2.22 -35.19
CA GLN A 207 -30.72 -2.44 -36.56
C GLN A 207 -30.50 -3.92 -36.89
#